data_AF-R6CIW3-F1
#
_entry.id   AF-R6CIW3-F1
#
_cell.length_a   1.000
_cell.length_b   1.000
_cell.length_c   1.000
_cell.angle_alpha   90.00
_cell.angle_beta   90.00
_cell.angle_gamma   90.00
#
_symmetry.space_group_name_H-M   'P 1'
#
loop_
_entity.id
_entity.type
_entity.pdbx_description
1 polymer ?
#
loop_
_entity_poly.entity_id
_entity_poly.type
_entity_poly.pdbx_seq_one_letter_code
_entity_poly.pdbx_strand_id
1 'polypeptide(L)'
;MENRIKVIGKSQNGVALGVMKAYVTMYPGTTLADLRKVFPNELAPDKGVKEIFLPCKEAEAVNLQSNTSLYFVKDQRPILLSNRQRVAVSQIWTSKSFSNLIEVAAKLGIAVELDKDTDKDVKETGYVLEYLNGWKPATPKKGCLGMAALLVIAGGCTLFGLMELIYCLTK
;
A
#
# COMPACT_ATOMS: atom_id res chain seq x y z
N MET A 1 -14.74 -2.05 -20.42
CA MET A 1 -14.77 -1.93 -18.95
C MET A 1 -14.40 -0.50 -18.62
N GLU A 2 -15.14 0.17 -17.74
CA GLU A 2 -14.81 1.54 -17.33
C GLU A 2 -13.67 1.50 -16.30
N ASN A 3 -12.66 2.35 -16.49
CA ASN A 3 -11.51 2.42 -15.59
C ASN A 3 -11.90 3.12 -14.28
N ARG A 4 -11.49 2.57 -13.15
CA ARG A 4 -11.79 3.09 -11.80
C ARG A 4 -10.61 3.84 -11.19
N ILE A 5 -9.39 3.39 -11.48
CA ILE A 5 -8.15 4.00 -11.00
C ILE A 5 -7.20 4.14 -12.18
N LYS A 6 -6.50 5.26 -12.27
CA LYS A 6 -5.34 5.47 -13.14
C LYS A 6 -4.07 5.52 -12.30
N VAL A 7 -3.08 4.73 -12.68
CA VAL A 7 -1.75 4.71 -12.08
C VAL A 7 -0.81 5.49 -12.99
N ILE A 8 -0.18 6.53 -12.46
CA ILE A 8 0.78 7.36 -13.18
C ILE A 8 2.14 7.23 -12.49
N GLY A 9 3.22 7.06 -13.25
CA GLY A 9 4.57 7.06 -12.67
C GLY A 9 5.68 7.20 -13.70
N LYS A 10 6.89 7.48 -13.20
CA LYS A 10 8.07 7.78 -14.03
C LYS A 10 8.90 6.54 -14.41
N SER A 11 8.65 5.40 -13.76
CA SER A 11 9.40 4.17 -13.98
C SER A 11 8.49 2.95 -14.00
N GLN A 12 8.85 1.93 -14.78
CA GLN A 12 8.11 0.66 -14.87
C GLN A 12 7.96 0.01 -13.50
N ASN A 13 9.01 0.01 -12.68
CA ASN A 13 9.01 -0.62 -11.37
C ASN A 13 8.05 0.08 -10.39
N GLY A 14 8.07 1.43 -10.39
CA GLY A 14 7.16 2.23 -9.57
C GLY A 14 5.71 2.09 -10.00
N VAL A 15 5.44 2.11 -11.31
CA VAL A 15 4.10 1.91 -11.86
C VAL A 15 3.60 0.49 -11.58
N ALA A 16 4.46 -0.53 -11.68
CA ALA A 16 4.08 -1.90 -11.37
C ALA A 16 3.64 -2.06 -9.91
N LEU A 17 4.38 -1.46 -8.98
CA LEU A 17 3.97 -1.37 -7.58
C LEU A 17 2.62 -0.63 -7.43
N GLY A 18 2.44 0.47 -8.16
CA GLY A 18 1.22 1.26 -8.17
C GLY A 18 -0.02 0.48 -8.63
N VAL A 19 0.10 -0.34 -9.68
CA VAL A 19 -0.97 -1.22 -10.17
C VAL A 19 -1.40 -2.21 -9.09
N MET A 20 -0.44 -2.86 -8.43
CA MET A 20 -0.75 -3.84 -7.39
C MET A 20 -1.36 -3.19 -6.15
N LYS A 21 -0.92 -1.98 -5.79
CA LYS A 21 -1.56 -1.19 -4.72
C LYS A 21 -2.95 -0.73 -5.11
N ALA A 22 -3.17 -0.27 -6.35
CA ALA A 22 -4.49 0.08 -6.87
C ALA A 22 -5.45 -1.10 -6.78
N TYR A 23 -5.01 -2.31 -7.14
CA TYR A 23 -5.80 -3.53 -6.98
C TYR A 23 -6.23 -3.76 -5.51
N VAL A 24 -5.30 -3.67 -4.56
CA VAL A 24 -5.62 -3.86 -3.13
C VAL A 24 -6.54 -2.74 -2.62
N THR A 25 -6.40 -1.52 -3.12
CA THR A 25 -7.31 -0.40 -2.82
C THR A 25 -8.74 -0.67 -3.32
N MET A 26 -8.88 -1.38 -4.45
CA MET A 26 -10.19 -1.78 -5.00
C MET A 26 -10.77 -3.00 -4.27
N TYR A 27 -9.92 -3.87 -3.73
CA TYR A 27 -10.29 -5.12 -3.07
C TYR A 27 -9.60 -5.23 -1.70
N PRO A 28 -10.05 -4.48 -0.68
CA PRO A 28 -9.34 -4.36 0.61
C PRO A 28 -9.23 -5.67 1.40
N GLY A 29 -10.05 -6.68 1.08
CA GLY A 29 -9.98 -8.03 1.67
C GLY A 29 -8.90 -8.94 1.06
N THR A 30 -8.13 -8.46 0.07
CA THR A 30 -7.12 -9.24 -0.65
C THR A 30 -6.10 -9.88 0.29
N THR A 31 -5.87 -11.18 0.09
CA THR A 31 -4.80 -11.95 0.75
C THR A 31 -3.54 -12.04 -0.14
N LEU A 32 -2.41 -12.50 0.41
CA LEU A 32 -1.21 -12.78 -0.39
C LEU A 32 -1.48 -13.86 -1.45
N ALA A 33 -2.32 -14.85 -1.15
CA ALA A 33 -2.69 -15.88 -2.11
C ALA A 33 -3.50 -15.29 -3.29
N ASP A 34 -4.41 -14.36 -3.01
CA ASP A 34 -5.17 -13.66 -4.05
C ASP A 34 -4.24 -12.80 -4.94
N LEU A 35 -3.27 -12.09 -4.36
CA LEU A 35 -2.27 -11.36 -5.13
C LEU A 35 -1.50 -12.28 -6.08
N ARG A 36 -1.02 -13.42 -5.59
CA ARG A 36 -0.31 -14.41 -6.42
C ARG A 36 -1.20 -15.06 -7.48
N LYS A 37 -2.51 -15.15 -7.24
CA LYS A 37 -3.47 -15.65 -8.23
C LYS A 37 -3.73 -14.62 -9.34
N VAL A 38 -3.89 -13.35 -8.99
CA VAL A 38 -4.19 -12.27 -9.94
C VAL A 38 -2.95 -11.84 -10.72
N PHE A 39 -1.80 -11.81 -10.06
CA PHE A 39 -0.51 -11.46 -10.64
C PHE A 39 0.47 -12.63 -10.47
N PRO A 40 0.28 -13.70 -11.24
CA PRO A 40 1.08 -14.91 -11.12
C PRO A 40 2.52 -14.68 -11.61
N ASN A 41 3.46 -15.54 -11.20
CA ASN A 41 4.89 -15.36 -11.51
C ASN A 41 5.21 -15.39 -13.00
N GLU A 42 4.36 -16.05 -13.79
CA GLU A 42 4.37 -16.14 -15.25
C GLU A 42 4.09 -14.79 -15.92
N LEU A 43 3.50 -13.83 -15.18
CA LEU A 43 3.34 -12.46 -15.64
C LEU A 43 4.70 -11.80 -15.91
N ALA A 44 5.68 -12.13 -15.06
CA ALA A 44 7.05 -11.64 -15.15
C ALA A 44 8.05 -12.81 -15.10
N PRO A 45 8.23 -13.55 -16.20
CA PRO A 45 9.12 -14.72 -16.23
C PRO A 45 10.59 -14.34 -16.03
N ASP A 46 10.96 -13.10 -16.37
CA ASP A 46 12.30 -12.51 -16.30
C ASP A 46 12.51 -11.57 -15.10
N LYS A 47 11.69 -11.71 -14.05
CA LYS A 47 11.74 -10.91 -12.81
C LYS A 47 13.04 -11.01 -12.00
N GLY A 48 14.01 -11.83 -12.40
CA GLY A 48 15.29 -12.00 -11.72
C GLY A 48 15.23 -12.54 -10.28
N VAL A 49 14.04 -12.90 -9.81
CA VAL A 49 13.76 -13.44 -8.47
C VAL A 49 12.79 -14.62 -8.57
N LYS A 50 12.66 -15.39 -7.49
CA LYS A 50 11.77 -16.56 -7.48
C LYS A 50 10.30 -16.18 -7.57
N GLU A 51 9.86 -15.15 -6.84
CA GLU A 51 8.46 -14.76 -6.73
C GLU A 51 8.24 -13.26 -6.85
N ILE A 52 7.15 -12.82 -7.48
CA ILE A 52 6.79 -11.39 -7.57
C ILE A 52 6.48 -10.82 -6.18
N PHE A 53 5.84 -11.61 -5.31
CA PHE A 53 5.46 -11.21 -3.95
C PHE A 53 6.11 -12.08 -2.89
N LEU A 54 6.65 -11.44 -1.86
CA LEU A 54 7.13 -12.09 -0.65
C LEU A 54 6.67 -11.32 0.59
N PRO A 55 6.48 -11.97 1.75
CA PRO A 55 6.45 -11.25 3.03
C PRO A 55 7.70 -10.39 3.20
N CYS A 56 7.58 -9.18 3.75
CA CYS A 56 8.71 -8.24 3.84
C CYS A 56 9.95 -8.84 4.52
N LYS A 57 9.78 -9.65 5.58
CA LYS A 57 10.89 -10.31 6.29
C LYS A 57 11.72 -11.21 5.37
N GLU A 58 11.05 -11.95 4.48
CA GLU A 58 11.73 -12.83 3.51
C GLU A 58 12.39 -12.00 2.41
N ALA A 59 11.70 -10.98 1.91
CA ALA A 59 12.22 -10.07 0.89
C ALA A 59 13.47 -9.29 1.35
N GLU A 60 13.51 -8.89 2.63
CA GLU A 60 14.68 -8.25 3.25
C GLU A 60 15.90 -9.17 3.24
N ALA A 61 15.71 -10.45 3.57
CA ALA A 61 16.78 -11.45 3.51
C ALA A 61 17.30 -11.64 2.09
N VAL A 62 16.42 -11.67 1.08
CA VAL A 62 16.83 -11.73 -0.33
C VAL A 62 17.65 -10.52 -0.73
N ASN A 63 17.18 -9.30 -0.43
CA ASN A 63 17.90 -8.07 -0.76
C ASN A 63 19.31 -8.04 -0.12
N LEU A 64 19.43 -8.51 1.13
CA LEU A 64 20.71 -8.59 1.84
C LEU A 64 21.66 -9.59 1.17
N GLN A 65 21.17 -10.78 0.84
CA GLN A 65 21.97 -11.83 0.20
C GLN A 65 22.48 -11.41 -1.19
N SER A 66 21.66 -10.70 -1.96
CA SER A 66 22.03 -10.22 -3.30
C SER A 66 22.81 -8.90 -3.30
N ASN A 67 23.02 -8.28 -2.13
CA ASN A 67 23.58 -6.93 -1.98
C ASN A 67 22.93 -5.90 -2.94
N THR A 68 21.62 -6.06 -3.20
CA THR A 68 20.88 -5.32 -4.24
C THR A 68 19.41 -5.18 -3.81
N SER A 69 18.77 -4.06 -4.15
CA SER A 69 17.37 -3.79 -3.86
C SER A 69 16.43 -4.49 -4.86
N LEU A 70 16.26 -5.81 -4.71
CA LEU A 70 15.40 -6.62 -5.60
C LEU A 70 13.91 -6.55 -5.26
N TYR A 71 13.57 -6.17 -4.02
CA TYR A 71 12.19 -6.02 -3.53
C TYR A 71 11.95 -4.68 -2.84
N PHE A 72 10.76 -4.12 -3.01
CA PHE A 72 10.32 -2.91 -2.31
C PHE A 72 9.97 -3.21 -0.84
N VAL A 73 10.95 -3.08 0.06
CA VAL A 73 10.79 -3.38 1.51
C VAL A 73 10.77 -2.15 2.41
N LYS A 74 11.22 -0.99 1.92
CA LYS A 74 11.37 0.25 2.69
C LYS A 74 10.19 1.20 2.51
N ASP A 75 10.06 2.14 3.45
CA ASP A 75 9.11 3.26 3.37
C ASP A 75 7.65 2.79 3.26
N GLN A 76 6.81 3.56 2.56
CA GLN A 76 5.41 3.22 2.29
C GLN A 76 5.22 2.32 1.05
N ARG A 77 6.31 1.74 0.53
CA ARG A 77 6.27 0.93 -0.71
C ARG A 77 5.74 -0.49 -0.50
N PRO A 78 5.96 -1.19 0.62
CA PRO A 78 5.26 -2.44 0.88
C PRO A 78 3.74 -2.30 0.82
N ILE A 79 3.08 -3.34 0.31
CA ILE A 79 1.63 -3.47 0.33
C ILE A 79 1.23 -3.92 1.75
N LEU A 80 0.35 -3.15 2.39
CA LEU A 80 -0.25 -3.53 3.66
C LEU A 80 -1.58 -4.23 3.39
N LEU A 81 -1.68 -5.51 3.74
CA LEU A 81 -2.91 -6.29 3.62
C LEU A 81 -3.82 -6.09 4.85
N SER A 82 -5.09 -6.50 4.73
CA SER A 82 -6.09 -6.37 5.80
C SER A 82 -5.71 -7.07 7.11
N ASN A 83 -4.96 -8.18 7.03
CA ASN A 83 -4.43 -8.92 8.17
C ASN A 83 -3.18 -8.25 8.80
N ARG A 84 -2.84 -7.02 8.41
CA ARG A 84 -1.64 -6.26 8.80
C ARG A 84 -0.31 -6.85 8.29
N GLN A 85 -0.36 -7.86 7.42
CA GLN A 85 0.83 -8.38 6.77
C GLN A 85 1.39 -7.36 5.77
N ARG A 86 2.69 -7.13 5.83
CA ARG A 86 3.42 -6.33 4.84
C ARG A 86 4.00 -7.27 3.78
N VAL A 87 3.64 -7.00 2.53
CA VAL A 87 4.07 -7.76 1.35
C VAL A 87 4.93 -6.86 0.47
N ALA A 88 6.11 -7.34 0.10
CA ALA A 88 7.01 -6.68 -0.83
C ALA A 88 6.74 -7.14 -2.26
N VAL A 89 7.01 -6.26 -3.21
CA VAL A 89 6.89 -6.50 -4.66
C VAL A 89 8.29 -6.47 -5.28
N SER A 90 8.56 -7.35 -6.23
CA SER A 90 9.83 -7.38 -6.98
C SER A 90 10.03 -6.09 -7.78
N GLN A 91 11.26 -5.60 -7.86
CA GLN A 91 11.63 -4.36 -8.53
C GLN A 91 12.14 -4.57 -9.96
N ILE A 92 12.12 -5.79 -10.49
CA ILE A 92 12.56 -6.04 -11.86
C ILE A 92 11.33 -6.23 -12.75
N TRP A 93 11.08 -5.25 -13.60
CA TRP A 93 10.02 -5.26 -14.61
C TRP A 93 10.59 -4.88 -15.96
N THR A 94 10.90 -5.88 -16.79
CA THR A 94 11.29 -5.65 -18.19
C THR A 94 10.11 -5.11 -19.01
N SER A 95 10.36 -4.56 -20.20
CA SER A 95 9.30 -4.04 -21.06
C SER A 95 8.24 -5.08 -21.41
N LYS A 96 8.64 -6.35 -21.60
CA LYS A 96 7.71 -7.46 -21.89
C LYS A 96 6.81 -7.74 -20.68
N SER A 97 7.40 -7.93 -19.51
CA SER A 97 6.67 -8.22 -18.27
C SER A 97 5.78 -7.06 -17.84
N PHE A 98 6.22 -5.83 -18.07
CA PHE A 98 5.42 -4.64 -17.85
C PHE A 98 4.23 -4.54 -18.82
N SER A 99 4.41 -4.90 -20.09
CA SER A 99 3.30 -4.95 -21.06
C SER A 99 2.24 -5.97 -20.64
N ASN A 100 2.66 -7.17 -20.20
CA ASN A 100 1.74 -8.16 -19.64
C ASN A 100 0.96 -7.61 -18.44
N LEU A 101 1.62 -6.87 -17.55
CA LEU A 101 0.98 -6.24 -16.39
C LEU A 101 -0.08 -5.21 -16.81
N ILE A 102 0.18 -4.40 -17.85
CA ILE A 102 -0.79 -3.43 -18.38
C ILE A 102 -2.04 -4.15 -18.88
N GLU A 103 -1.90 -5.27 -19.57
CA GLU A 103 -3.05 -6.06 -20.04
C GLU A 103 -3.89 -6.62 -18.87
N VAL A 104 -3.23 -7.10 -17.81
CA VAL A 104 -3.91 -7.55 -16.59
C VAL A 104 -4.59 -6.37 -15.90
N ALA A 105 -3.91 -5.23 -15.77
CA ALA A 105 -4.46 -4.01 -15.16
C ALA A 105 -5.73 -3.53 -15.88
N ALA A 106 -5.72 -3.52 -17.21
CA ALA A 106 -6.88 -3.14 -18.02
C ALA A 106 -8.09 -4.06 -17.76
N LYS A 107 -7.88 -5.37 -17.62
CA LYS A 107 -8.94 -6.35 -17.27
C LYS A 107 -9.50 -6.15 -15.86
N LEU A 108 -8.76 -5.48 -14.97
CA LEU A 108 -9.20 -5.14 -13.61
C LEU A 108 -9.88 -3.76 -13.53
N GLY A 109 -9.86 -2.99 -14.63
CA GLY A 109 -10.34 -1.61 -14.67
C GLY A 109 -9.33 -0.62 -14.09
N ILE A 110 -8.03 -0.90 -14.21
CA ILE A 110 -6.93 -0.03 -13.80
C ILE A 110 -6.25 0.49 -15.07
N ALA A 111 -6.28 1.80 -15.28
CA ALA A 111 -5.53 2.47 -16.32
C ALA A 111 -4.07 2.66 -15.89
N VAL A 112 -3.14 2.57 -16.84
CA VAL A 112 -1.70 2.70 -16.59
C VAL A 112 -1.12 3.77 -17.50
N GLU A 113 -0.34 4.68 -16.91
CA GLU A 113 0.39 5.72 -17.63
C GLU A 113 1.84 5.75 -17.13
N LEU A 114 2.75 5.45 -18.05
CA LEU A 114 4.18 5.62 -17.83
C LEU A 114 4.59 6.93 -18.50
N ASP A 115 4.72 7.98 -17.69
CA ASP A 115 5.12 9.30 -18.14
C ASP A 115 6.35 9.73 -17.33
N LYS A 116 7.48 9.88 -18.03
CA LYS A 116 8.76 10.28 -17.41
C LYS A 116 8.77 11.76 -17.03
N ASP A 117 8.01 12.57 -17.77
CA ASP A 117 8.01 14.02 -17.70
C ASP A 117 6.78 14.57 -16.97
N THR A 118 5.95 13.68 -16.41
CA THR A 118 4.77 14.04 -15.61
C THR A 118 5.11 15.11 -14.56
N ASP A 119 4.26 16.14 -14.54
CA ASP A 119 4.28 17.25 -13.57
C ASP A 119 3.72 16.84 -12.20
N LYS A 120 2.98 15.72 -12.16
CA LYS A 120 2.49 15.10 -10.92
C LYS A 120 3.63 14.83 -9.95
N ASP A 121 3.38 15.11 -8.68
CA ASP A 121 4.27 14.78 -7.56
C ASP A 121 4.29 13.27 -7.32
N VAL A 122 5.12 12.58 -8.09
CA VAL A 122 5.46 11.17 -7.91
C VAL A 122 6.40 11.09 -6.71
N LYS A 123 5.80 11.07 -5.51
CA LYS A 123 6.48 10.97 -4.22
C LYS A 123 7.37 9.73 -4.13
N GLU A 124 8.02 9.53 -2.97
CA GLU A 124 8.88 8.37 -2.65
C GLU A 124 8.28 6.98 -2.96
N THR A 125 6.96 6.88 -3.14
CA THR A 125 6.26 5.67 -3.59
C THR A 125 6.57 5.28 -5.03
N GLY A 126 6.98 6.21 -5.89
CA GLY A 126 7.30 5.97 -7.31
C GLY A 126 6.11 5.93 -8.26
N TYR A 127 4.89 6.23 -7.77
CA TYR A 127 3.67 6.37 -8.57
C TYR A 127 2.64 7.26 -7.85
N VAL A 128 1.63 7.71 -8.59
CA VAL A 128 0.42 8.42 -8.14
C VAL A 128 -0.82 7.62 -8.56
N LEU A 129 -1.85 7.61 -7.70
CA LEU A 129 -3.17 7.06 -8.03
C LEU A 129 -4.16 8.19 -8.24
N GLU A 130 -4.81 8.20 -9.40
CA GLU A 130 -5.95 9.06 -9.69
C GLU A 130 -7.22 8.23 -9.75
N TYR A 131 -8.24 8.63 -8.99
CA TYR A 131 -9.54 7.95 -9.01
C TYR A 131 -10.42 8.54 -10.12
N LEU A 132 -10.90 7.67 -11.00
CA LEU A 132 -11.65 8.06 -12.18
C LEU A 132 -13.15 7.85 -11.96
N ASN A 133 -13.98 8.55 -12.74
CA ASN A 133 -15.43 8.30 -12.85
C ASN A 133 -16.18 8.34 -11.52
N GLY A 134 -15.76 9.24 -10.61
CA GLY A 134 -16.36 9.39 -9.29
C GLY A 134 -16.12 8.22 -8.33
N TRP A 135 -15.34 7.21 -8.74
CA TRP A 135 -14.97 6.10 -7.87
C TRP A 135 -14.16 6.60 -6.68
N LYS A 136 -14.42 6.02 -5.50
CA LYS A 136 -13.65 6.29 -4.28
C LYS A 136 -13.38 4.98 -3.56
N PRO A 137 -12.22 4.82 -2.92
CA PRO A 137 -11.95 3.64 -2.11
C PRO A 137 -12.96 3.53 -0.98
N ALA A 138 -13.33 2.29 -0.64
CA ALA A 138 -14.16 2.04 0.53
C ALA A 138 -13.43 2.61 1.76
N THR A 139 -14.10 3.50 2.50
CA THR A 139 -13.54 4.00 3.76
C THR A 139 -13.43 2.81 4.72
N PRO A 140 -12.25 2.58 5.34
CA PRO A 140 -12.17 1.62 6.42
C PRO A 140 -13.19 2.06 7.48
N LYS A 141 -14.12 1.18 7.86
CA LYS A 141 -15.02 1.43 8.99
C LYS A 141 -14.11 1.69 10.20
N LYS A 142 -13.94 2.95 10.59
CA LYS A 142 -13.33 3.29 11.87
C LYS A 142 -14.13 2.52 12.91
N GLY A 143 -13.48 1.60 13.62
CA GLY A 143 -14.09 1.00 14.80
C GLY A 143 -14.60 2.15 15.66
N CYS A 144 -15.89 2.13 15.98
CA CYS A 144 -16.49 3.06 16.92
C CYS A 144 -15.91 2.73 18.30
N LEU A 145 -14.69 3.20 18.57
CA LEU A 145 -14.09 3.23 19.89
C LEU A 145 -14.44 4.60 20.46
N GLY A 146 -15.56 4.64 21.19
CA GLY A 146 -15.88 5.63 22.22
C GLY A 146 -15.98 7.10 21.80
N MET A 147 -17.21 7.61 21.76
CA MET A 147 -17.46 8.98 22.24
C MET A 147 -16.82 9.16 23.63
N ALA A 148 -15.69 9.85 23.73
CA ALA A 148 -15.19 10.41 24.98
C ALA A 148 -14.15 11.51 24.69
N ALA A 149 -14.61 12.62 24.10
CA ALA A 149 -13.91 13.90 24.14
C ALA A 149 -14.94 15.02 23.98
N LEU A 150 -15.88 15.06 24.92
CA LEU A 150 -16.76 16.18 25.15
C LEU A 150 -16.55 16.56 26.62
N LEU A 151 -16.16 17.82 26.84
CA LEU A 151 -15.93 18.51 28.12
C LEU A 151 -14.52 18.35 28.74
N VAL A 152 -13.57 19.16 28.26
CA VAL A 152 -12.80 19.97 29.21
C VAL A 152 -13.18 21.42 28.96
N ILE A 153 -13.88 21.92 29.97
CA ILE A 153 -14.48 23.23 30.09
C ILE A 153 -13.37 24.29 30.17
N ALA A 154 -13.74 25.46 29.66
CA ALA A 154 -13.06 26.73 29.78
C ALA A 154 -12.46 27.03 31.16
N GLY A 155 -11.39 27.84 31.15
CA GLY A 155 -11.08 28.76 32.22
C GLY A 155 -10.25 28.18 33.36
N GLY A 156 -9.05 28.74 33.54
CA GLY A 156 -8.09 28.27 34.51
C GLY A 156 -8.48 28.53 35.96
N CYS A 157 -7.85 27.78 36.86
CA CYS A 157 -7.49 28.20 38.21
C CYS A 157 -6.42 27.25 38.76
N THR A 158 -5.21 27.80 38.90
CA THR A 158 -4.27 27.66 40.02
C THR A 158 -3.97 26.29 40.64
N LEU A 159 -2.68 25.93 40.52
CA LEU A 159 -1.75 25.57 41.60
C LEU A 159 -1.93 24.27 42.41
N PHE A 160 -0.76 23.64 42.59
CA PHE A 160 -0.36 22.73 43.67
C PHE A 160 -0.91 21.29 43.69
N GLY A 161 0.05 20.37 43.87
CA GLY A 161 -0.14 19.28 44.82
C GLY A 161 -0.03 17.89 44.23
N LEU A 162 1.16 17.32 44.38
CA LEU A 162 1.41 15.89 44.40
C LEU A 162 0.44 15.14 45.34
N MET A 163 0.31 13.84 45.05
CA MET A 163 0.12 12.74 45.99
C MET A 163 -1.29 12.49 46.55
N GLU A 164 -1.60 11.19 46.60
CA GLU A 164 -2.60 10.54 47.45
C GLU A 164 -4.07 10.80 47.07
N LEU A 165 -4.68 9.87 46.33
CA LEU A 165 -5.77 9.05 46.89
C LEU A 165 -6.19 7.94 45.90
N ILE A 166 -5.36 6.89 45.85
CA ILE A 166 -5.87 5.52 45.71
C ILE A 166 -6.49 5.19 47.08
N TYR A 167 -7.70 5.65 47.39
CA TYR A 167 -8.51 5.19 48.53
C TYR A 167 -9.81 6.00 48.61
N CYS A 168 -10.85 5.67 47.84
CA CYS A 168 -12.27 5.90 48.21
C CYS A 168 -13.27 5.64 47.05
N LEU A 169 -13.20 4.48 46.41
CA LEU A 169 -14.44 3.81 46.00
C LEU A 169 -14.54 2.55 46.83
N THR A 170 -14.92 2.77 48.09
CA THR A 170 -14.92 1.83 49.21
C THR A 170 -16.24 1.08 49.26
N LYS A 171 -16.22 -0.21 48.88
CA LYS A 171 -16.67 -1.31 49.74
C LYS A 171 -16.11 -2.63 49.24
#